data_AF-X6KA15-F1
#
_entry.id   AF-X6KA15-F1
#
_cell.length_a   1.000
_cell.length_b   1.000
_cell.length_c   1.000
_cell.angle_alpha   90.00
_cell.angle_beta   90.00
_cell.angle_gamma   90.00
#
_symmetry.space_group_name_H-M   'P 1'
#
loop_
_entity.id
_entity.type
_entity.pdbx_description
1 polymer ?
#
loop_
_entity_poly.entity_id
_entity_poly.type
_entity_poly.pdbx_seq_one_letter_code
_entity_poly.pdbx_strand_id
1 'polypeptide(L)'
;MFDVIGGDIQKRSATLVRAGGILVTVVGPTDIRAADGLTVDFVVEADRPQLSEIVQRIRDGRLRTNIGKVSSLDDAIGTFNSTDRRAGKTVVRVRP
;
A
#
# COMPACT_ATOMS: atom_id res chain seq x y z
N MET A 1 -4.36 7.48 9.52
CA MET A 1 -3.48 6.31 9.68
C MET A 1 -3.77 5.34 8.54
N PHE A 2 -2.75 4.75 7.93
CA PHE A 2 -2.90 3.76 6.87
C PHE A 2 -2.47 2.38 7.39
N ASP A 3 -3.34 1.38 7.24
CA ASP A 3 -3.06 0.00 7.61
C ASP A 3 -2.96 -0.89 6.37
N VAL A 4 -1.83 -1.60 6.28
CA VAL A 4 -1.52 -2.57 5.22
C VAL A 4 -1.19 -3.94 5.79
N ILE A 5 -1.40 -4.15 7.10
CA ILE A 5 -1.01 -5.37 7.82
C ILE A 5 -2.22 -6.11 8.38
N GLY A 6 -3.19 -5.42 8.98
CA GLY A 6 -4.38 -6.05 9.53
C GLY A 6 -4.18 -6.71 10.91
N GLY A 7 -5.18 -7.51 11.30
CA GLY A 7 -5.15 -8.36 12.49
C GLY A 7 -4.89 -7.62 13.80
N ASP A 8 -4.08 -8.20 14.68
CA ASP A 8 -3.77 -7.61 15.99
C ASP A 8 -2.91 -6.34 15.90
N ILE A 9 -2.23 -6.11 14.77
CA ILE A 9 -1.54 -4.84 14.52
C ILE A 9 -2.57 -3.75 14.25
N GLN A 10 -3.61 -4.03 13.45
CA GLN A 10 -4.71 -3.09 13.22
C GLN A 10 -5.43 -2.74 14.53
N LYS A 11 -5.74 -3.73 15.39
CA LYS A 11 -6.38 -3.50 16.70
C LYS A 11 -5.59 -2.52 17.57
N ARG A 12 -4.28 -2.75 17.67
CA ARG A 12 -3.37 -1.90 18.45
C ARG A 12 -3.19 -0.52 17.81
N SER A 13 -3.21 -0.44 16.48
CA SER A 13 -3.01 0.82 15.77
C SER A 13 -4.25 1.70 15.81
N ALA A 14 -5.45 1.11 15.85
CA ALA A 14 -6.72 1.84 15.95
C ALA A 14 -6.83 2.70 17.22
N THR A 15 -6.23 2.26 18.34
CA THR A 15 -6.20 3.04 19.59
C THR A 15 -5.26 4.25 19.53
N LEU A 16 -4.37 4.31 18.52
CA LEU A 16 -3.46 5.43 18.30
C LEU A 16 -4.08 6.52 17.41
N VAL A 17 -5.25 6.27 16.83
CA VAL A 17 -5.97 7.26 16.04
C VAL A 17 -6.52 8.33 16.99
N ARG A 18 -6.05 9.56 16.82
CA ARG A 18 -6.54 10.71 17.59
C ARG A 18 -8.00 11.01 17.25
N ALA A 19 -8.71 11.70 18.15
CA ALA A 19 -10.06 12.17 17.92
C ALA A 19 -10.18 12.94 16.58
N GLY A 20 -11.23 12.64 15.81
CA GLY A 20 -11.45 13.15 14.45
C GLY A 20 -10.54 12.54 13.37
N GLY A 21 -9.65 11.62 13.74
CA GLY A 21 -8.76 10.93 12.82
C GLY A 21 -9.45 9.81 12.02
N ILE A 22 -8.77 9.35 10.97
CA ILE A 22 -9.26 8.27 10.10
C ILE A 22 -8.26 7.12 10.09
N LEU A 23 -8.72 5.90 10.35
CA LEU A 23 -8.05 4.65 10.03
C LEU A 23 -8.50 4.20 8.64
N VAL A 24 -7.57 4.12 7.69
CA VAL A 24 -7.83 3.60 6.34
C VAL A 24 -7.11 2.25 6.22
N THR A 25 -7.85 1.19 5.93
CA THR A 25 -7.29 -0.17 5.76
C THR A 25 -7.47 -0.67 4.33
N VAL A 26 -6.49 -1.39 3.80
CA VAL A 26 -6.57 -2.06 2.48
C VAL A 26 -6.61 -3.59 2.59
N VAL A 27 -6.57 -4.13 3.82
CA VAL A 27 -6.50 -5.59 4.05
C VAL A 27 -7.86 -6.30 4.02
N GLY A 28 -8.95 -5.56 3.77
CA GLY A 28 -10.31 -6.08 3.70
C GLY A 28 -11.20 -5.69 4.89
N PRO A 29 -12.42 -6.26 4.96
CA PRO A 29 -13.45 -5.84 5.91
C PRO A 29 -12.96 -5.91 7.35
N THR A 30 -13.23 -4.85 8.12
CA THR A 30 -12.82 -4.76 9.51
C THR A 30 -13.95 -4.25 10.40
N ASP A 31 -14.15 -4.91 11.54
CA ASP A 31 -15.04 -4.45 12.61
C ASP A 31 -14.35 -3.46 13.57
N ILE A 32 -13.07 -3.17 13.34
CA ILE A 32 -12.26 -2.33 14.23
C ILE A 32 -12.66 -0.88 14.06
N ARG A 33 -13.06 -0.25 15.17
CA ARG A 33 -13.46 1.17 15.21
C ARG A 33 -12.41 2.00 15.94
N ALA A 34 -11.97 3.09 15.32
CA ALA A 34 -11.26 4.15 16.03
C ALA A 34 -12.22 4.79 17.04
N ALA A 35 -11.80 4.95 18.30
CA ALA A 35 -12.69 5.30 19.42
C ALA A 35 -13.51 6.58 19.17
N ASP A 36 -12.83 7.65 18.76
CA ASP A 36 -13.44 8.95 18.41
C ASP A 36 -13.13 9.33 16.96
N GLY A 37 -13.05 8.34 16.06
CA GLY A 37 -12.62 8.52 14.68
C GLY A 37 -13.39 7.66 13.67
N LEU A 38 -13.01 7.78 12.40
CA LEU A 38 -13.60 7.01 11.31
C LEU A 38 -12.72 5.81 10.97
N THR A 39 -13.33 4.66 10.70
CA THR A 39 -12.66 3.55 10.01
C THR A 39 -13.20 3.44 8.60
N VAL A 40 -12.30 3.42 7.62
CA VAL A 40 -12.60 3.23 6.19
C VAL A 40 -11.94 1.94 5.72
N ASP A 41 -12.76 1.02 5.23
CA ASP A 41 -12.30 -0.09 4.41
C ASP A 41 -12.11 0.40 2.98
N PHE A 42 -10.87 0.41 2.51
CA PHE A 42 -10.52 0.83 1.16
C PHE A 42 -10.54 -0.39 0.23
N VAL A 43 -11.63 -0.51 -0.53
CA VAL A 43 -11.74 -1.47 -1.61
C VAL A 43 -10.91 -0.99 -2.80
N VAL A 44 -10.03 -1.86 -3.30
CA VAL A 44 -9.13 -1.53 -4.41
C VAL A 44 -9.90 -1.61 -5.73
N GLU A 45 -10.51 -0.49 -6.12
CA GLU A 45 -11.00 -0.28 -7.48
C GLU A 45 -10.08 0.67 -8.23
N ALA A 46 -9.78 0.34 -9.49
CA ALA A 46 -8.95 1.17 -10.34
C ALA A 46 -9.74 2.41 -10.82
N ASP A 47 -9.51 3.55 -10.19
CA ASP A 47 -10.08 4.84 -10.57
C ASP A 47 -9.17 5.57 -11.56
N ARG A 48 -9.65 5.78 -12.80
CA ARG A 48 -8.87 6.42 -13.89
C ARG A 48 -8.47 7.87 -13.58
N PRO A 49 -9.38 8.76 -13.12
CA PRO A 49 -8.99 10.08 -12.61
C PRO A 49 -7.86 10.03 -11.57
N GLN A 50 -7.98 9.19 -10.54
CA GLN A 50 -6.98 9.10 -9.47
C GLN A 50 -5.63 8.58 -9.98
N LEU A 51 -5.63 7.60 -10.88
CA LEU A 51 -4.41 7.12 -11.54
C LEU A 51 -3.74 8.23 -12.36
N SER A 52 -4.53 9.08 -13.01
CA SER A 52 -4.01 10.23 -13.77
C SER A 52 -3.38 11.27 -12.84
N GLU A 53 -3.94 11.50 -11.65
CA GLU A 53 -3.31 12.35 -10.64
C GLU A 53 -1.96 11.80 -10.17
N ILE A 54 -1.84 10.50 -9.96
CA ILE A 54 -0.56 9.86 -9.60
C ILE A 54 0.48 10.11 -10.70
N VAL A 55 0.11 9.94 -11.97
CA VAL A 55 0.99 10.21 -13.11
C VAL A 55 1.45 11.67 -13.13
N GLN A 56 0.52 12.61 -12.92
CA GLN A 56 0.86 14.03 -12.91
C GLN A 56 1.84 14.37 -11.78
N ARG A 57 1.61 13.86 -10.57
CA ARG A 57 2.52 14.08 -9.44
C ARG A 57 3.91 13.47 -9.66
N ILE A 58 4.03 12.40 -10.44
CA ILE A 58 5.34 11.84 -10.86
C ILE A 58 6.03 12.79 -11.84
N ARG A 59 5.31 13.29 -12.85
CA ARG A 59 5.85 14.25 -13.82
C ARG A 59 6.32 15.55 -13.17
N ASP A 60 5.56 16.02 -12.18
CA ASP A 60 5.87 17.22 -11.42
C ASP A 60 6.96 17.00 -10.34
N GLY A 61 7.53 15.80 -10.25
CA GLY A 61 8.57 15.46 -9.27
C GLY A 61 8.11 15.39 -7.81
N ARG A 62 6.80 15.48 -7.56
CA ARG A 62 6.19 15.40 -6.22
C ARG A 62 6.09 13.97 -5.70
N LEU A 63 6.13 12.99 -6.60
CA LEU A 63 6.20 11.56 -6.28
C LEU A 63 7.35 10.91 -7.06
N ARG A 64 8.04 10.00 -6.39
CA ARG A 64 9.05 9.12 -7.00
C ARG A 64 8.69 7.67 -6.71
N THR A 65 8.87 6.79 -7.68
CA THR A 65 8.72 5.35 -7.48
C THR A 65 9.80 4.84 -6.52
N ASN A 66 9.39 4.14 -5.46
CA ASN A 66 10.30 3.41 -4.60
C ASN A 66 10.48 2.00 -5.18
N ILE A 67 11.49 1.81 -6.04
CA ILE A 67 11.80 0.52 -6.67
C ILE A 67 12.88 -0.17 -5.83
N GLY A 68 12.57 -1.35 -5.31
CA GLY A 68 13.48 -2.14 -4.47
C GLY A 68 14.30 -3.16 -5.24
N LYS A 69 13.68 -3.82 -6.22
CA LYS A 69 14.34 -4.81 -7.08
C LYS A 69 13.70 -4.81 -8.46
N VAL A 70 14.54 -4.87 -9.48
CA VAL A 70 14.14 -5.19 -10.85
C VAL A 70 14.68 -6.58 -11.16
N SER A 71 13.82 -7.51 -11.57
CA SER A 71 14.22 -8.86 -11.99
C SER A 71 13.88 -9.08 -13.46
N SER A 72 14.62 -9.97 -14.12
CA SER A 72 14.19 -10.52 -15.41
C SER A 72 12.90 -11.35 -15.21
N LEU A 73 12.25 -11.69 -16.33
CA LEU A 73 11.15 -12.66 -16.31
C LEU A 73 11.64 -14.05 -15.86
N ASP A 74 12.81 -14.48 -16.31
CA ASP A 74 13.41 -15.78 -15.95
C ASP A 74 13.63 -15.89 -14.43
N ASP A 75 13.99 -14.77 -13.78
CA ASP A 75 14.23 -14.69 -12.34
C ASP A 75 12.97 -14.35 -11.51
N ALA A 76 11.79 -14.24 -12.14
CA ALA A 76 10.59 -13.70 -11.49
C ALA A 76 10.10 -14.60 -10.33
N ILE A 77 10.09 -15.92 -10.53
CA ILE A 77 9.65 -16.88 -9.51
C ILE A 77 10.56 -16.83 -8.28
N GLY A 78 11.87 -16.89 -8.50
CA GLY A 78 12.85 -16.80 -7.40
C GLY A 78 12.80 -15.45 -6.70
N THR A 79 12.54 -14.37 -7.45
CA THR A 79 12.39 -13.03 -6.88
C THR A 79 11.12 -12.89 -6.04
N PHE A 80 10.00 -13.44 -6.48
CA PHE A 80 8.72 -13.38 -5.76
C PHE A 80 8.75 -14.20 -4.47
N ASN A 81 9.37 -15.39 -4.50
CA ASN A 81 9.45 -16.30 -3.35
C ASN A 81 10.62 -16.00 -2.39
N SER A 82 11.43 -14.98 -2.68
CA SER A 82 12.57 -14.59 -1.85
C SER A 82 12.12 -14.17 -0.45
N THR A 83 12.80 -14.68 0.58
CA THR A 83 12.59 -14.28 1.98
C THR A 83 13.32 -12.97 2.33
N ASP A 84 14.10 -12.42 1.40
CA ASP A 84 14.81 -11.17 1.59
C ASP A 84 13.82 -10.01 1.73
N ARG A 85 13.88 -9.33 2.86
CA ARG A 85 13.07 -8.13 3.10
C ARG A 85 13.71 -6.94 2.38
N ARG A 86 13.03 -6.43 1.37
CA ARG A 86 13.44 -5.24 0.59
C ARG A 86 12.41 -4.13 0.75
N ALA A 87 12.88 -2.89 0.85
CA ALA A 87 12.00 -1.73 0.78
C ALA A 87 11.64 -1.45 -0.69
N GLY A 88 10.39 -1.03 -0.95
CA GLY A 88 9.93 -0.66 -2.28
C GLY A 88 9.28 -1.81 -3.08
N LYS A 89 8.91 -1.51 -4.32
CA LYS A 89 8.24 -2.44 -5.23
C LYS A 89 9.25 -3.31 -5.97
N THR A 90 8.90 -4.59 -6.12
CA THR A 90 9.53 -5.51 -7.07
C THR A 90 8.94 -5.27 -8.46
N VAL A 91 9.80 -5.13 -9.46
CA VAL A 91 9.41 -4.96 -10.87
C VAL A 91 9.96 -6.13 -11.68
N VAL A 92 9.10 -6.84 -12.39
CA VAL A 92 9.51 -7.89 -13.34
C VAL A 92 9.61 -7.27 -14.73
N ARG A 93 10.79 -7.32 -15.32
CA ARG A 93 11.05 -6.88 -16.70
C ARG A 93 10.72 -8.03 -17.66
N VAL A 94 9.70 -7.80 -18.50
CA VAL A 94 9.15 -8.82 -19.42
C VAL A 94 9.79 -8.76 -20.81
N ARG A 95 10.37 -7.61 -21.21
CA ARG A 95 11.07 -7.41 -22.48
C ARG A 95 12.33 -6.57 -22.27
N PRO A 96 13.39 -6.72 -23.10
CA PRO A 96 14.56 -5.85 -23.08
C PRO A 96 14.19 -4.37 -23.13
#